data_AF-A0A7W7I0K5-F1
#
_entry.id   AF-A0A7W7I0K5-F1
#
_cell.length_a   1.000
_cell.length_b   1.000
_cell.length_c   1.000
_cell.angle_alpha   90.00
_cell.angle_beta   90.00
_cell.angle_gamma   90.00
#
_symmetry.space_group_name_H-M   'P 1'
#
loop_
_entity.id
_entity.type
_entity.pdbx_description
1 polymer ?
#
loop_
_entity_poly.entity_id
_entity_poly.type
_entity_poly.pdbx_seq_one_letter_code
_entity_poly.pdbx_strand_id
1 'polypeptide(L)'
;MSADLDEALLRELAEPLVAEFSPAEQGDLFLLLSDAYFADPSGFSRRDRDKALGPLAFGLPELTVLLTPVLLAATNETVRYLVESAAERGTKVTAAALRRLFKRGAAAEVTPGPELVLTAEQWSHVRQIVERVALKGGVPADQAELIADAVAGQGLTQDGT
;
A
#
# COMPACT_ATOMS: atom_id res chain seq x y z
N MET A 1 -1.22 -17.24 -6.70
CA MET A 1 -1.73 -16.38 -7.77
C MET A 1 -0.61 -16.23 -8.80
N SER A 2 -0.90 -15.91 -10.06
CA SER A 2 0.19 -15.58 -11.00
C SER A 2 0.83 -14.26 -10.57
N ALA A 3 2.13 -14.09 -10.75
CA ALA A 3 2.85 -12.87 -10.35
C ALA A 3 2.18 -11.60 -10.92
N ASP A 4 1.75 -11.63 -12.19
CA ASP A 4 1.04 -10.52 -12.84
C ASP A 4 -0.29 -10.16 -12.15
N LEU A 5 -1.00 -11.17 -11.62
CA LEU A 5 -2.26 -10.96 -10.91
C LEU A 5 -2.03 -10.34 -9.53
N ASP A 6 -0.90 -10.66 -8.91
CA ASP A 6 -0.47 -10.05 -7.65
C ASP A 6 -0.04 -8.59 -7.86
N GLU A 7 0.71 -8.28 -8.93
CA GLU A 7 1.07 -6.90 -9.26
C GLU A 7 -0.13 -6.01 -9.58
N ALA A 8 -1.06 -6.49 -10.42
CA ALA A 8 -2.25 -5.73 -10.78
C ALA A 8 -3.12 -5.43 -9.56
N LEU A 9 -3.25 -6.40 -8.64
CA LEU A 9 -3.95 -6.20 -7.37
C LEU A 9 -3.20 -5.18 -6.50
N LEU A 10 -1.89 -5.28 -6.37
CA LEU A 10 -1.10 -4.33 -5.57
C LEU A 10 -1.19 -2.90 -6.11
N ARG A 11 -1.15 -2.71 -7.44
CA ARG A 11 -1.40 -1.41 -8.08
C ARG A 11 -2.79 -0.89 -7.71
N GLU A 12 -3.83 -1.71 -7.89
CA GLU A 12 -5.22 -1.33 -7.59
C GLU A 12 -5.41 -0.90 -6.12
N LEU A 13 -4.75 -1.58 -5.17
CA LEU A 13 -4.88 -1.29 -3.75
C LEU A 13 -4.06 -0.06 -3.32
N ALA A 14 -2.91 0.20 -3.96
CA ALA A 14 -2.03 1.32 -3.63
C ALA A 14 -2.45 2.64 -4.31
N GLU A 15 -3.05 2.58 -5.50
CA GLU A 15 -3.49 3.75 -6.26
C GLU A 15 -4.32 4.78 -5.46
N PRO A 16 -5.36 4.40 -4.68
CA PRO A 16 -6.10 5.37 -3.87
C PRO A 16 -5.27 5.99 -2.76
N LEU A 17 -4.30 5.26 -2.18
CA LEU A 17 -3.39 5.80 -1.17
C LEU A 17 -2.42 6.82 -1.81
N VAL A 18 -1.94 6.55 -3.03
CA VAL A 18 -1.12 7.51 -3.77
C VAL A 18 -1.95 8.75 -4.12
N ALA A 19 -3.21 8.58 -4.52
CA ALA A 19 -4.12 9.70 -4.77
C ALA A 19 -4.30 10.61 -3.56
N GLU A 20 -4.32 10.03 -2.35
CA GLU A 20 -4.51 10.75 -1.10
C GLU A 20 -3.21 11.41 -0.61
N PHE A 21 -2.10 10.67 -0.57
CA PHE A 21 -0.87 11.11 0.09
C PHE A 21 0.18 11.70 -0.85
N SER A 22 0.13 11.38 -2.15
CA SER A 22 1.01 11.96 -3.17
C SER A 22 0.27 12.20 -4.50
N PRO A 23 -0.69 13.16 -4.54
CA PRO A 23 -1.45 13.44 -5.77
C PRO A 23 -0.55 13.79 -6.97
N ALA A 24 0.63 14.35 -6.71
CA ALA A 24 1.63 14.67 -7.73
C ALA A 24 2.23 13.43 -8.42
N GLU A 25 2.17 12.26 -7.78
CA GLU A 25 2.66 10.99 -8.33
C GLU A 25 1.58 10.22 -9.09
N GLN A 26 0.34 10.72 -9.23
CA GLN A 26 -0.72 10.01 -9.96
C GLN A 26 -0.51 9.96 -11.49
N GLY A 27 -1.33 9.17 -12.18
CA GLY A 27 -1.35 9.05 -13.64
C GLY A 27 -0.12 8.31 -14.16
N ASP A 28 0.52 8.84 -15.20
CA ASP A 28 1.66 8.19 -15.85
C ASP A 28 2.86 8.01 -14.91
N LEU A 29 3.04 8.92 -13.94
CA LEU A 29 4.11 8.80 -12.95
C LEU A 29 3.88 7.62 -11.99
N PHE A 30 2.62 7.36 -11.60
CA PHE A 30 2.27 6.22 -10.76
C PHE A 30 2.58 4.91 -11.48
N LEU A 31 2.23 4.82 -12.76
CA LEU A 31 2.51 3.64 -13.58
C LEU A 31 4.02 3.40 -13.70
N LEU A 32 4.78 4.45 -14.03
CA LEU A 32 6.24 4.38 -14.12
C LEU A 32 6.89 3.93 -12.81
N LEU A 33 6.50 4.52 -11.68
CA LEU A 33 7.03 4.20 -10.36
C LEU A 33 6.62 2.80 -9.89
N SER A 34 5.41 2.37 -10.26
CA SER A 34 4.93 1.01 -10.00
C SER A 34 5.75 -0.02 -10.78
N ASP A 35 5.95 0.18 -12.08
CA ASP A 35 6.76 -0.70 -12.92
C ASP A 35 8.20 -0.81 -12.40
N ALA A 36 8.78 0.32 -12.01
CA ALA A 36 10.10 0.35 -11.39
C ALA A 36 10.16 -0.43 -10.07
N TYR A 37 9.13 -0.30 -9.22
CA TYR A 37 9.03 -1.08 -7.98
C TYR A 37 8.91 -2.58 -8.25
N PHE A 38 8.07 -3.01 -9.20
CA PHE A 38 7.91 -4.44 -9.48
C PHE A 38 9.13 -5.07 -10.15
N ALA A 39 9.90 -4.29 -10.91
CA ALA A 39 11.18 -4.73 -11.47
C ALA A 39 12.24 -5.03 -10.39
N ASP A 40 12.24 -4.28 -9.28
CA ASP A 40 13.10 -4.55 -8.12
C ASP A 40 12.45 -4.11 -6.79
N PRO A 41 11.60 -4.95 -6.18
CA PRO A 41 10.92 -4.63 -4.93
C PRO A 41 11.89 -4.51 -3.75
N SER A 42 13.09 -5.11 -3.88
CA SER A 42 14.14 -5.08 -2.86
C SER A 42 14.98 -3.81 -2.92
N GLY A 43 14.99 -3.13 -4.07
CA GLY A 43 15.62 -1.84 -4.34
C GLY A 43 14.92 -0.66 -3.67
N PHE A 44 14.35 -0.87 -2.49
CA PHE A 44 13.60 0.15 -1.76
C PHE A 44 14.47 1.27 -1.16
N SER A 45 15.77 1.27 -1.46
CA SER A 45 16.73 2.23 -0.93
C SER A 45 16.78 3.49 -1.78
N ARG A 46 17.14 4.63 -1.17
CA ARG A 46 17.39 5.90 -1.88
C ARG A 46 18.36 5.72 -3.06
N ARG A 47 19.31 4.78 -2.96
CA ARG A 47 20.34 4.54 -3.96
C ARG A 47 19.82 3.81 -5.21
N ASP A 48 18.85 2.92 -5.01
CA ASP A 48 18.23 2.13 -6.07
C ASP A 48 17.13 2.95 -6.78
N ARG A 49 16.48 3.89 -6.06
CA ARG A 49 15.60 4.91 -6.63
C ARG A 49 16.28 5.74 -7.73
N ASP A 50 17.47 6.29 -7.44
CA ASP A 50 18.22 7.12 -8.39
C ASP A 50 18.62 6.31 -9.64
N LYS A 51 18.89 5.00 -9.46
CA LYS A 51 19.19 4.07 -10.55
C LYS A 51 17.95 3.72 -11.39
N ALA A 52 16.79 3.57 -10.76
CA ALA A 52 15.53 3.23 -11.43
C ALA A 52 14.96 4.42 -12.23
N LEU A 53 15.07 5.64 -11.70
CA LEU A 53 14.58 6.85 -12.38
C LEU A 53 15.54 7.39 -13.45
N GLY A 54 16.84 7.08 -13.34
CA GLY A 54 17.82 7.46 -14.34
C GLY A 54 17.81 8.98 -14.64
N PRO A 55 17.85 9.41 -15.92
CA PRO A 55 17.84 10.83 -16.30
C PRO A 55 16.59 11.61 -15.85
N LEU A 56 15.49 10.94 -15.50
CA LEU A 56 14.26 11.58 -15.00
C LEU A 56 14.39 12.03 -13.54
N ALA A 57 15.41 11.56 -12.81
CA ALA A 57 15.76 12.10 -11.50
C ALA A 57 16.27 13.56 -11.61
N PHE A 58 16.70 14.00 -12.80
CA PHE A 58 17.22 15.34 -13.02
C PHE A 58 16.06 16.34 -13.20
N GLY A 59 15.78 17.14 -12.17
CA GLY A 59 14.77 18.21 -12.21
C GLY A 59 13.46 17.89 -11.49
N LEU A 60 13.31 16.69 -10.92
CA LEU A 60 12.47 16.58 -9.72
C LEU A 60 13.15 17.47 -8.67
N PRO A 61 12.42 18.36 -7.96
CA PRO A 61 12.99 19.01 -6.77
C PRO A 61 13.51 17.93 -5.82
N GLU A 62 14.15 18.29 -4.72
CA GLU A 62 14.46 17.38 -3.62
C GLU A 62 13.13 16.81 -3.04
N LEU A 63 12.42 15.97 -3.80
CA LEU A 63 11.36 15.09 -3.34
C LEU A 63 12.10 14.11 -2.45
N THR A 64 12.19 14.48 -1.18
CA THR A 64 12.96 13.74 -0.18
C THR A 64 12.56 12.26 -0.18
N VAL A 65 11.31 11.95 -0.55
CA VAL A 65 10.78 10.59 -0.68
C VAL A 65 9.74 10.49 -1.80
N LEU A 66 9.79 9.43 -2.60
CA LEU A 66 8.69 9.04 -3.51
C LEU A 66 7.76 8.09 -2.76
N LEU A 67 6.47 8.41 -2.71
CA LEU A 67 5.51 7.65 -1.91
C LEU A 67 4.91 6.46 -2.65
N THR A 68 4.82 6.47 -3.98
CA THR A 68 4.33 5.33 -4.77
C THR A 68 5.05 4.03 -4.44
N PRO A 69 6.39 3.94 -4.51
CA PRO A 69 7.07 2.71 -4.13
C PRO A 69 6.79 2.38 -2.65
N VAL A 70 6.68 3.37 -1.76
CA VAL A 70 6.50 3.15 -0.31
C VAL A 70 5.16 2.50 -0.03
N LEU A 71 4.12 3.04 -0.66
CA LEU A 71 2.76 2.57 -0.52
C LEU A 71 2.59 1.20 -1.18
N LEU A 72 3.26 0.91 -2.29
CA LEU A 72 3.29 -0.44 -2.87
C LEU A 72 3.98 -1.46 -1.95
N ALA A 73 5.11 -1.10 -1.34
CA ALA A 73 5.80 -1.97 -0.37
C ALA A 73 4.94 -2.21 0.88
N ALA A 74 4.30 -1.16 1.41
CA ALA A 74 3.44 -1.25 2.58
C ALA A 74 2.19 -2.10 2.29
N THR A 75 1.59 -1.92 1.11
CA THR A 75 0.45 -2.70 0.63
C THR A 75 0.84 -4.17 0.47
N ASN A 76 1.98 -4.46 -0.16
CA ASN A 76 2.49 -5.82 -0.36
C ASN A 76 2.72 -6.54 0.98
N GLU A 77 3.39 -5.88 1.92
CA GLU A 77 3.64 -6.48 3.23
C GLU A 77 2.36 -6.66 4.06
N THR A 78 1.41 -5.74 3.92
CA THR A 78 0.07 -5.87 4.53
C THR A 78 -0.69 -7.07 3.94
N VAL A 79 -0.75 -7.20 2.62
CA VAL A 79 -1.41 -8.34 1.95
C VAL A 79 -0.76 -9.66 2.38
N ARG A 80 0.57 -9.70 2.44
CA ARG A 80 1.31 -10.89 2.92
C ARG A 80 0.91 -11.26 4.35
N TYR A 81 0.91 -10.29 5.27
CA TYR A 81 0.48 -10.51 6.66
C TYR A 81 -0.96 -11.05 6.74
N LEU A 82 -1.89 -10.50 5.94
CA LEU A 82 -3.28 -10.95 5.94
C LEU A 82 -3.43 -12.37 5.40
N VAL A 83 -2.70 -12.71 4.33
CA VAL A 83 -2.69 -14.07 3.76
C VAL A 83 -2.12 -15.07 4.75
N GLU A 84 -1.01 -14.75 5.41
CA GLU A 84 -0.37 -15.59 6.43
C GLU A 84 -1.30 -15.80 7.63
N SER A 85 -1.87 -14.71 8.16
CA SER A 85 -2.83 -14.75 9.29
C SER A 85 -4.08 -15.58 8.98
N ALA A 86 -4.57 -15.54 7.73
CA ALA A 86 -5.71 -16.35 7.31
C ALA A 86 -5.35 -17.83 7.16
N ALA A 87 -4.18 -18.12 6.58
CA ALA A 87 -3.69 -19.49 6.44
C ALA A 87 -3.54 -20.19 7.80
N GLU A 88 -3.03 -19.49 8.82
CA GLU A 88 -2.95 -19.99 10.21
C GLU A 88 -4.33 -20.35 10.80
N ARG A 89 -5.39 -19.64 10.36
CA ARG A 89 -6.79 -19.87 10.76
C ARG A 89 -7.53 -20.84 9.84
N GLY A 90 -6.86 -21.42 8.84
CA GLY A 90 -7.47 -22.32 7.86
C GLY A 90 -8.43 -21.63 6.88
N THR A 91 -8.36 -20.31 6.74
CA THR A 91 -9.18 -19.52 5.82
C THR A 91 -8.38 -19.05 4.61
N LYS A 92 -9.06 -18.70 3.51
CA LYS A 92 -8.44 -18.17 2.29
C LYS A 92 -8.81 -16.70 2.13
N VAL A 93 -7.80 -15.86 1.93
CA VAL A 93 -8.00 -14.47 1.48
C VAL A 93 -8.21 -14.46 -0.02
N THR A 94 -9.19 -13.70 -0.49
CA THR A 94 -9.47 -13.51 -1.93
C THR A 94 -9.16 -12.08 -2.34
N ALA A 95 -8.84 -11.85 -3.62
CA ALA A 95 -8.65 -10.51 -4.15
C ALA A 95 -9.89 -9.62 -3.94
N ALA A 96 -11.10 -10.18 -4.02
CA ALA A 96 -12.34 -9.44 -3.74
C ALA A 96 -12.42 -8.97 -2.29
N ALA A 97 -11.99 -9.81 -1.34
CA ALA A 97 -11.95 -9.46 0.06
C ALA A 97 -10.93 -8.35 0.35
N LEU A 98 -9.74 -8.42 -0.26
CA LEU A 98 -8.73 -7.37 -0.18
C LEU A 98 -9.23 -6.05 -0.79
N ARG A 99 -9.82 -6.08 -1.99
CA ARG A 99 -10.42 -4.88 -2.60
C ARG A 99 -11.42 -4.21 -1.69
N ARG A 100 -12.31 -4.98 -1.05
CA ARG A 100 -13.33 -4.42 -0.16
C ARG A 100 -12.72 -3.78 1.09
N LEU A 101 -11.65 -4.37 1.62
CA LEU A 101 -10.91 -3.83 2.75
C LEU A 101 -10.33 -2.44 2.43
N PHE A 102 -9.64 -2.31 1.29
CA PHE A 102 -8.96 -1.07 0.90
C PHE A 102 -9.84 -0.03 0.18
N LYS A 103 -10.96 -0.44 -0.45
CA LYS A 103 -11.89 0.48 -1.15
C LYS A 103 -12.89 1.17 -0.22
N ARG A 104 -13.15 0.68 0.99
CA ARG A 104 -14.23 1.22 1.84
C ARG A 104 -13.97 2.64 2.40
N GLY A 105 -12.78 3.21 2.20
CA GLY A 105 -12.49 4.63 2.41
C GLY A 105 -12.88 5.57 1.27
N ALA A 106 -13.09 5.04 0.05
CA ALA A 106 -13.45 5.82 -1.15
C ALA A 106 -14.77 5.27 -1.73
N ALA A 107 -15.91 5.73 -1.20
CA ALA A 107 -17.26 5.56 -1.74
C ALA A 107 -17.53 4.20 -2.45
N ALA A 108 -17.62 3.10 -1.70
CA ALA A 108 -17.89 1.78 -2.29
C ALA A 108 -19.39 1.41 -2.25
N GLU A 109 -19.99 1.17 -3.42
CA GLU A 109 -21.28 0.49 -3.55
C GLU A 109 -21.19 -0.97 -3.06
N VAL A 110 -22.23 -1.42 -2.35
CA VAL A 110 -22.30 -2.71 -1.65
C VAL A 110 -22.44 -3.87 -2.64
N THR A 111 -21.35 -4.53 -3.01
CA THR A 111 -21.42 -5.85 -3.68
C THR A 111 -21.50 -6.98 -2.65
N PRO A 112 -22.34 -8.03 -2.80
CA PRO A 112 -22.39 -9.13 -1.82
C PRO A 112 -21.18 -10.07 -1.97
N GLY A 113 -20.46 -10.36 -0.87
CA GLY A 113 -19.35 -11.32 -0.82
C GLY A 113 -18.83 -11.51 0.61
N PRO A 114 -18.06 -12.58 0.90
CA PRO A 114 -17.53 -12.83 2.24
C PRO A 114 -16.63 -11.68 2.68
N GLU A 115 -16.95 -11.07 3.82
CA GLU A 115 -16.28 -9.88 4.34
C GLU A 115 -15.03 -10.30 5.12
N LEU A 116 -13.86 -9.80 4.70
CA LEU A 116 -12.65 -9.90 5.51
C LEU A 116 -12.72 -8.80 6.56
N VAL A 117 -13.26 -9.15 7.73
CA VAL A 117 -13.28 -8.27 8.90
C VAL A 117 -12.00 -8.51 9.70
N LEU A 118 -11.17 -7.49 9.81
CA LEU A 118 -9.96 -7.54 10.62
C LEU A 118 -10.27 -7.19 12.08
N THR A 119 -9.64 -7.87 13.02
CA THR A 119 -9.72 -7.51 14.44
C THR A 119 -8.95 -6.21 14.71
N ALA A 120 -9.23 -5.56 15.84
CA ALA A 120 -8.48 -4.38 16.28
C ALA A 120 -6.96 -4.67 16.39
N GLU A 121 -6.59 -5.88 16.82
CA GLU A 121 -5.19 -6.32 16.85
C GLU A 121 -4.57 -6.43 15.44
N GLN A 122 -5.33 -6.96 14.47
CA GLN A 122 -4.89 -7.03 13.08
C GLN A 122 -4.72 -5.63 12.47
N TRP A 123 -5.64 -4.70 12.74
CA TRP A 123 -5.50 -3.31 12.32
C TRP A 123 -4.31 -2.60 12.97
N SER A 124 -4.06 -2.85 14.26
CA SER A 124 -2.85 -2.35 14.93
C SER A 124 -1.58 -2.90 14.28
N HIS A 125 -1.59 -4.14 13.81
CA HIS A 125 -0.45 -4.73 13.12
C HIS A 125 -0.28 -4.14 11.71
N VAL A 126 -1.37 -3.91 10.98
CA VAL A 126 -1.36 -3.20 9.69
C VAL A 126 -0.76 -1.80 9.85
N ARG A 127 -1.19 -1.05 10.88
CA ARG A 127 -0.61 0.26 11.21
C ARG A 127 0.92 0.19 11.37
N GLN A 128 1.39 -0.76 12.19
CA GLN A 128 2.83 -0.96 12.44
C GLN A 128 3.59 -1.35 11.17
N ILE A 129 2.98 -2.13 10.26
CA ILE A 129 3.58 -2.47 8.97
C ILE A 129 3.78 -1.20 8.14
N VAL A 130 2.73 -0.41 7.97
CA VAL A 130 2.74 0.80 7.14
C VAL A 130 3.76 1.81 7.68
N GLU A 131 3.74 2.09 8.98
CA GLU A 131 4.67 3.01 9.64
C GLU A 131 6.13 2.57 9.44
N ARG A 132 6.44 1.30 9.73
CA ARG A 132 7.81 0.75 9.57
C ARG A 132 8.28 0.83 8.11
N VAL A 133 7.42 0.51 7.15
CA VAL A 133 7.79 0.54 5.73
C VAL A 133 8.02 1.97 5.27
N ALA A 134 7.15 2.91 5.68
CA ALA A 134 7.31 4.33 5.39
C ALA A 134 8.64 4.88 5.93
N LEU A 135 8.96 4.60 7.19
CA LEU A 135 10.23 4.99 7.80
C LEU A 135 11.44 4.41 7.05
N LYS A 136 11.39 3.12 6.68
CA LYS A 136 12.45 2.48 5.87
C LYS A 136 12.60 3.11 4.49
N GLY A 137 11.50 3.62 3.92
CA GLY A 137 11.49 4.37 2.67
C GLY A 137 12.06 5.79 2.76
N GLY A 138 12.38 6.24 3.97
CA GLY A 138 12.86 7.58 4.26
C GLY A 138 11.76 8.60 4.52
N VAL A 139 10.49 8.17 4.62
CA VAL A 139 9.38 9.06 4.99
C VAL A 139 9.65 9.63 6.39
N PRO A 140 9.54 10.96 6.58
CA PRO A 140 9.61 11.59 7.89
C PRO A 140 8.64 10.95 8.89
N ALA A 141 9.02 10.85 10.17
CA ALA A 141 8.26 10.08 11.15
C ALA A 141 6.82 10.57 11.35
N ASP A 142 6.63 11.90 11.35
CA ASP A 142 5.32 12.55 11.41
C ASP A 142 4.44 12.18 10.20
N GLN A 143 5.01 12.18 8.99
CA GLN A 143 4.29 11.78 7.79
C GLN A 143 4.03 10.26 7.74
N ALA A 144 4.96 9.44 8.22
CA ALA A 144 4.80 7.99 8.31
C ALA A 144 3.67 7.60 9.27
N GLU A 145 3.55 8.30 10.40
CA GLU A 145 2.47 8.13 11.37
C GLU A 145 1.11 8.47 10.74
N LEU A 146 1.01 9.61 10.04
CA LEU A 146 -0.23 10.02 9.36
C LEU A 146 -0.69 9.01 8.31
N ILE A 147 0.23 8.49 7.49
CA ILE A 147 -0.09 7.46 6.49
C ILE A 147 -0.56 6.18 7.18
N ALA A 148 0.11 5.76 8.25
CA ALA A 148 -0.25 4.56 8.99
C ALA A 148 -1.62 4.67 9.67
N ASP A 149 -1.91 5.82 10.27
CA ASP A 149 -3.19 6.11 10.91
C ASP A 149 -4.33 6.17 9.90
N ALA A 150 -4.12 6.76 8.72
CA ALA A 150 -5.14 6.78 7.68
C ALA A 150 -5.45 5.40 7.12
N VAL A 151 -4.43 4.56 6.90
CA VAL A 151 -4.62 3.17 6.47
C VAL A 151 -5.35 2.37 7.56
N ALA A 152 -4.95 2.52 8.83
CA ALA A 152 -5.60 1.81 9.95
C ALA A 152 -7.00 2.36 10.29
N GLY A 153 -7.25 3.63 10.01
CA GLY A 153 -8.54 4.31 10.18
C GLY A 153 -9.65 3.74 9.31
N GLN A 154 -9.30 3.04 8.23
CA GLN A 154 -10.24 2.22 7.45
C GLN A 154 -10.86 1.08 8.29
N GLY A 155 -10.22 0.70 9.39
CA GLY A 155 -10.71 -0.26 10.38
C GLY A 155 -11.64 0.31 11.44
N LEU A 156 -11.38 1.54 11.91
CA LEU A 156 -12.19 2.20 12.94
C LEU A 156 -13.59 2.57 12.44
N THR A 157 -13.76 2.78 11.13
CA THR A 157 -15.07 2.95 10.50
C THR A 157 -15.87 1.63 10.40
N GLN A 158 -15.29 0.49 10.80
CA GLN A 158 -15.96 -0.82 10.77
C GLN A 158 -16.64 -1.21 12.10
N ASP A 159 -16.30 -0.56 13.23
CA ASP A 159 -16.90 -0.79 14.55
C ASP A 159 -18.14 0.09 14.84
N GLY A 160 -18.52 0.95 13.90
CA GLY A 160 -19.58 1.94 14.08
C GLY A 160 -20.64 1.91 12.99
N THR A 161 -21.46 0.85 12.91
CA THR A 161 -22.87 0.88 12.42
C THR A 161 -23.60 -0.37 12.89
#